data_AF-A0A7C4CMC2-F1
#
_entry.id   AF-A0A7C4CMC2-F1
#
_cell.length_a   1.000
_cell.length_b   1.000
_cell.length_c   1.000
_cell.angle_alpha   90.00
_cell.angle_beta   90.00
_cell.angle_gamma   90.00
#
_symmetry.space_group_name_H-M   'P 1'
#
loop_
_entity.id
_entity.type
_entity.pdbx_description
1 polymer ?
#
loop_
_entity_poly.entity_id
_entity_poly.type
_entity_poly.pdbx_seq_one_letter_code
_entity_poly.pdbx_strand_id
1 'polypeptide(L)'
;MKWITHILSPLLPLIIYVLPYSDLASILFISCLAGTVFPDLMETIFHLPHRSRIFHETGLYLILLVPSIILGFSTITLFLLFALHHLFLDAMTVHGIYVFGKIINGNLNTNSVVDNAMIIMIHTLLPVSFTGLFR
;
A
#
# COMPACT_ATOMS: atom_id res chain seq x y z
N MET A 1 8.07 1.32 7.90
CA MET A 1 9.35 1.78 7.30
C MET A 1 9.57 3.24 7.66
N LYS A 2 10.65 3.90 7.23
CA LYS A 2 10.69 5.37 7.36
C LYS A 2 9.56 5.97 6.52
N TRP A 3 8.92 7.05 6.99
CA TRP A 3 7.84 7.74 6.29
C TRP A 3 8.22 8.12 4.84
N ILE A 4 9.49 8.46 4.62
CA ILE A 4 10.04 8.74 3.29
C ILE A 4 9.87 7.54 2.34
N THR A 5 10.10 6.32 2.83
CA THR A 5 9.93 5.09 2.04
C THR A 5 8.45 4.90 1.66
N HIS A 6 7.51 5.17 2.59
CA HIS A 6 6.07 5.10 2.35
C HIS A 6 5.54 6.17 1.40
N ILE A 7 6.24 7.31 1.27
CA ILE A 7 5.87 8.39 0.34
C ILE A 7 6.49 8.14 -1.03
N LEU A 8 7.77 7.78 -1.09
CA LEU A 8 8.47 7.54 -2.36
C LEU A 8 7.92 6.34 -3.11
N SER A 9 7.51 5.30 -2.38
CA SER A 9 7.09 4.04 -2.97
C SER A 9 5.78 4.14 -3.79
N PRO A 10 4.73 4.91 -3.44
CA PRO A 10 3.61 5.21 -4.34
C PRO A 10 3.89 6.33 -5.34
N LEU A 11 4.77 7.29 -4.99
CA LEU A 11 4.99 8.51 -5.75
C LEU A 11 5.90 8.29 -6.98
N LEU A 12 6.86 7.35 -6.91
CA LEU A 12 7.70 6.94 -8.03
C LEU A 12 6.91 6.25 -9.17
N PRO A 13 6.10 5.20 -8.92
CA PRO A 13 5.24 4.64 -9.95
C PRO A 13 4.30 5.67 -10.57
N LEU A 14 3.79 6.61 -9.78
CA LEU A 14 2.94 7.68 -10.30
C LEU A 14 3.69 8.59 -11.28
N ILE A 15 4.87 9.10 -10.89
CA ILE A 15 5.65 10.00 -11.74
C ILE A 15 6.05 9.31 -13.04
N ILE A 16 6.47 8.05 -12.96
CA ILE A 16 7.04 7.34 -14.10
C ILE A 16 5.93 6.87 -15.06
N TYR A 17 4.75 6.47 -14.57
CA TYR A 17 3.75 5.80 -15.40
C TYR A 17 2.44 6.56 -15.59
N VAL A 18 2.12 7.51 -14.71
CA VAL A 18 0.76 8.04 -14.57
C VAL A 18 0.70 9.52 -14.94
N LEU A 19 1.66 10.34 -14.49
CA LEU A 19 1.77 11.76 -14.84
C LEU A 19 1.81 12.10 -16.35
N PRO A 20 2.26 11.23 -17.27
CA PRO A 20 2.19 11.51 -18.71
C PRO A 20 0.78 11.35 -19.33
N TYR A 21 -0.23 10.84 -18.61
CA TYR A 21 -1.53 10.45 -19.20
C TYR A 21 -2.77 10.80 -18.33
N SER A 22 -3.47 11.90 -18.68
CA SER A 22 -4.92 12.17 -18.42
C SER A 22 -5.43 12.42 -16.98
N ASP A 23 -6.66 12.93 -16.81
CA ASP A 23 -7.35 13.16 -15.52
C ASP A 23 -7.48 11.90 -14.64
N LEU A 24 -7.46 10.71 -15.25
CA LEU A 24 -7.45 9.43 -14.57
C LEU A 24 -6.20 9.26 -13.69
N ALA A 25 -5.09 9.89 -14.08
CA ALA A 25 -3.85 9.89 -13.33
C ALA A 25 -3.97 10.52 -11.95
N SER A 26 -4.70 11.64 -11.89
CA SER A 26 -4.94 12.40 -10.67
C SER A 26 -5.82 11.62 -9.69
N ILE A 27 -6.84 10.92 -10.20
CA ILE A 27 -7.72 10.05 -9.40
C ILE A 27 -6.92 8.86 -8.83
N LEU A 28 -6.10 8.21 -9.67
CA LEU A 28 -5.22 7.12 -9.24
C LEU A 28 -4.22 7.59 -8.19
N PHE A 29 -3.67 8.80 -8.32
CA PHE A 29 -2.77 9.37 -7.32
C PHE A 29 -3.42 9.53 -5.97
N ILE A 30 -4.59 10.18 -5.92
CA ILE A 30 -5.30 10.44 -4.67
C ILE A 30 -5.72 9.11 -4.03
N SER A 31 -6.22 8.15 -4.81
CA SER A 31 -6.57 6.82 -4.30
C SER A 31 -5.35 6.04 -3.80
N CYS A 32 -4.20 6.18 -4.46
CA CYS A 32 -2.95 5.54 -4.05
C CYS A 32 -2.44 6.13 -2.73
N LEU A 33 -2.28 7.45 -2.67
CA LEU A 33 -1.89 8.18 -1.45
C LEU A 33 -2.82 7.88 -0.28
N ALA A 34 -4.12 7.94 -0.54
CA ALA A 34 -5.13 7.61 0.46
C ALA A 34 -4.93 6.17 0.93
N GLY A 35 -4.91 5.18 0.03
CA GLY A 35 -4.77 3.77 0.40
C GLY A 35 -3.48 3.46 1.17
N THR A 36 -2.34 4.03 0.74
CA THR A 36 -1.03 3.72 1.32
C THR A 36 -0.71 4.46 2.61
N VAL A 37 -1.40 5.57 2.91
CA VAL A 37 -1.16 6.36 4.15
C VAL A 37 -2.32 6.20 5.12
N PHE A 38 -3.49 5.74 4.67
CA PHE A 38 -4.70 5.63 5.49
C PHE A 38 -4.48 4.83 6.79
N PRO A 39 -3.84 3.65 6.81
CA PRO A 39 -3.66 2.88 8.04
C PRO A 39 -2.93 3.70 9.11
N ASP A 40 -1.79 4.30 8.74
CA ASP A 40 -0.95 5.12 9.62
C ASP A 40 -1.64 6.42 10.05
N LEU A 41 -2.38 7.05 9.15
CA LEU A 41 -3.12 8.27 9.43
C LEU A 41 -4.25 7.99 10.44
N MET A 42 -5.00 6.91 10.26
CA MET A 42 -6.06 6.55 11.18
C MET A 42 -5.51 6.21 12.56
N GLU A 43 -4.39 5.49 12.64
CA GLU A 43 -3.73 5.22 13.92
C GLU A 43 -3.33 6.51 14.64
N THR A 44 -2.79 7.47 13.90
CA THR A 44 -2.45 8.79 14.44
C THR A 44 -3.70 9.52 14.94
N ILE A 45 -4.78 9.54 14.16
CA ILE A 45 -6.04 10.21 14.52
C ILE A 45 -6.68 9.58 15.77
N PHE A 46 -6.69 8.25 15.85
CA PHE A 46 -7.28 7.49 16.96
C PHE A 46 -6.32 7.28 18.13
N HIS A 47 -5.11 7.86 18.09
CA HIS A 47 -4.08 7.69 19.12
C HIS A 47 -3.76 6.22 19.42
N LEU A 48 -3.83 5.37 18.38
CA LEU A 48 -3.50 3.96 18.48
C LEU A 48 -1.98 3.77 18.35
N PRO A 49 -1.44 2.67 18.90
CA PRO A 49 -0.05 2.31 18.63
C PRO A 49 0.14 2.10 17.13
N HIS A 50 1.26 2.59 16.60
CA HIS A 50 1.63 2.34 15.20
C HIS A 50 1.65 0.83 14.93
N ARG A 51 1.03 0.40 13.83
CA ARG A 51 0.78 -1.01 13.46
C ARG A 51 -0.23 -1.71 14.38
N SER A 52 -1.28 -0.99 14.73
CA SER A 52 -2.42 -1.52 15.45
C SER A 52 -3.10 -2.64 14.66
N ARG A 53 -3.64 -3.62 15.38
CA ARG A 53 -4.44 -4.70 14.78
C ARG A 53 -5.68 -4.19 14.05
N ILE A 54 -6.15 -2.98 14.33
CA ILE A 54 -7.36 -2.44 13.71
C ILE A 54 -7.08 -2.05 12.26
N PHE A 55 -5.99 -1.33 12.03
CA PHE A 55 -5.67 -0.76 10.72
C PHE A 55 -4.67 -1.59 9.91
N HIS A 56 -3.91 -2.47 10.57
CA HIS A 56 -2.96 -3.38 9.94
C HIS A 56 -3.43 -4.85 9.94
N GLU A 57 -4.75 -5.06 9.80
CA GLU A 57 -5.36 -6.39 9.65
C GLU A 57 -5.78 -6.65 8.21
N THR A 58 -4.96 -7.43 7.50
CA THR A 58 -5.15 -7.76 6.08
C THR A 58 -6.48 -8.43 5.80
N GLY A 59 -6.97 -9.26 6.74
CA GLY A 59 -8.25 -9.93 6.60
C GLY A 59 -9.40 -8.95 6.40
N LEU A 60 -9.36 -7.79 7.07
CA LEU A 60 -10.37 -6.74 6.93
C LEU A 60 -10.42 -6.20 5.50
N TYR A 61 -9.26 -5.85 4.94
CA TYR A 61 -9.18 -5.28 3.59
C TYR A 61 -9.57 -6.30 2.52
N LEU A 62 -9.20 -7.58 2.69
CA LEU A 62 -9.62 -8.65 1.78
C LEU A 62 -11.14 -8.87 1.82
N ILE A 63 -11.76 -8.84 3.00
CA ILE A 63 -13.21 -8.96 3.16
C ILE A 63 -13.94 -7.80 2.47
N LEU A 64 -13.39 -6.59 2.51
CA LEU A 64 -13.98 -5.41 1.87
C LEU A 64 -13.73 -5.36 0.36
N LEU A 65 -12.66 -5.97 -0.13
CA LEU A 65 -12.30 -5.96 -1.55
C LEU A 65 -13.26 -6.77 -2.42
N VAL A 66 -13.67 -7.95 -1.95
CA VAL A 66 -14.55 -8.84 -2.74
C VAL A 66 -15.90 -8.17 -3.05
N PRO A 67 -16.64 -7.59 -2.07
CA PRO A 67 -17.85 -6.83 -2.34
C PRO A 67 -17.61 -5.59 -3.22
N SER A 68 -16.49 -4.88 -3.08
CA SER A 68 -16.24 -3.68 -3.89
C SER A 68 -16.09 -4.00 -5.37
N ILE A 69 -15.48 -5.16 -5.69
CA ILE A 69 -15.36 -5.68 -7.05
C ILE A 69 -16.75 -6.07 -7.58
N ILE A 70 -17.51 -6.85 -6.81
CA ILE A 70 -18.85 -7.34 -7.22
C ILE A 70 -19.82 -6.18 -7.49
N LEU A 71 -19.77 -5.14 -6.66
CA LEU A 71 -20.65 -3.98 -6.75
C LEU A 71 -20.16 -2.91 -7.74
N GLY A 72 -18.99 -3.11 -8.37
CA GLY A 72 -18.44 -2.19 -9.37
C GLY A 72 -17.96 -0.86 -8.80
N PHE A 73 -17.64 -0.78 -7.51
CA PHE A 73 -17.09 0.43 -6.90
C PHE A 73 -15.61 0.58 -7.23
N SER A 74 -15.32 1.09 -8.43
CA SER A 74 -13.97 1.21 -8.98
C SER A 74 -13.01 1.99 -8.07
N THR A 75 -13.43 3.15 -7.55
CA THR A 75 -12.59 3.98 -6.66
C THR A 75 -12.29 3.28 -5.33
N ILE A 76 -13.28 2.61 -4.73
CA ILE A 76 -13.10 1.85 -3.48
C ILE A 76 -12.18 0.66 -3.71
N THR A 77 -12.36 -0.04 -4.85
CA THR A 77 -11.52 -1.17 -5.22
C THR A 77 -10.06 -0.73 -5.39
N LEU A 78 -9.81 0.38 -6.08
CA LEU A 78 -8.46 0.94 -6.22
C LEU A 78 -7.86 1.29 -4.85
N PHE A 79 -8.61 1.99 -4.01
CA PHE A 79 -8.18 2.31 -2.65
C PHE A 79 -7.79 1.05 -1.84
N LEU A 80 -8.64 0.02 -1.86
CA LEU A 80 -8.40 -1.24 -1.14
C LEU A 80 -7.20 -2.00 -1.68
N LEU A 81 -6.99 -2.00 -3.00
CA LEU A 81 -5.81 -2.60 -3.62
C LEU A 81 -4.53 -1.90 -3.16
N PHE A 82 -4.51 -0.57 -3.11
CA PHE A 82 -3.35 0.18 -2.63
C PHE A 82 -3.12 0.00 -1.13
N ALA A 83 -4.18 -0.10 -0.33
CA ALA A 83 -4.07 -0.43 1.09
C ALA A 83 -3.50 -1.84 1.31
N LEU A 84 -3.95 -2.83 0.55
CA LEU A 84 -3.41 -4.19 0.58
C LEU A 84 -1.94 -4.24 0.13
N HIS A 85 -1.57 -3.44 -0.87
CA HIS A 85 -0.19 -3.31 -1.32
C HIS A 85 0.72 -2.71 -0.25
N HIS A 86 0.24 -1.71 0.50
CA HIS A 86 0.94 -1.20 1.68
C HIS A 86 1.12 -2.29 2.74
N LEU A 87 0.06 -3.02 3.08
CA LEU A 87 0.13 -4.09 4.09
C LEU A 87 1.09 -5.20 3.66
N PHE A 88 1.07 -5.59 2.39
CA PHE A 88 1.99 -6.58 1.84
C PHE A 88 3.46 -6.20 2.07
N LEU A 89 3.82 -4.91 1.95
CA LEU A 89 5.18 -4.48 2.30
C LEU A 89 5.45 -4.59 3.78
N ASP A 90 4.50 -4.14 4.60
CA ASP A 90 4.69 -4.19 6.03
C ASP A 90 4.86 -5.63 6.52
N ALA A 91 4.21 -6.61 5.85
CA ALA A 91 4.47 -8.04 6.07
C ALA A 91 5.91 -8.46 5.79
N MET A 92 6.62 -7.80 4.87
CA MET A 92 8.04 -8.10 4.59
C MET A 92 8.99 -7.55 5.65
N THR A 93 8.53 -6.59 6.46
CA THR A 93 9.34 -5.96 7.50
C THR A 93 9.32 -6.76 8.81
N VAL A 94 10.32 -6.50 9.66
CA VAL A 94 10.43 -7.13 11.00
C VAL A 94 9.24 -6.87 11.93
N HIS A 95 8.47 -5.79 11.72
CA HIS A 95 7.29 -5.54 12.57
C HIS A 95 6.03 -6.21 12.00
N GLY A 96 6.00 -6.54 10.71
CA GLY A 96 4.91 -7.30 10.09
C GLY A 96 3.56 -6.59 10.05
N ILE A 97 2.54 -7.40 9.79
CA ILE A 97 1.11 -7.07 9.81
C ILE A 97 0.30 -8.19 10.48
N TYR A 98 -0.97 -7.95 10.73
CA TYR A 98 -1.91 -8.99 11.15
C TYR A 98 -2.64 -9.59 9.94
N VAL A 99 -2.81 -10.92 9.98
CA VAL A 99 -3.62 -11.70 9.05
C VAL A 99 -4.50 -12.63 9.89
N PHE A 100 -5.79 -12.33 9.93
CA PHE A 100 -6.80 -12.97 10.76
C PHE A 100 -6.37 -13.10 12.23
N GLY A 101 -5.80 -12.03 12.78
CA GLY A 101 -5.32 -11.94 14.16
C GLY A 101 -3.96 -12.59 14.42
N LYS A 102 -3.31 -13.19 13.43
CA LYS A 102 -1.93 -13.70 13.55
C LYS A 102 -0.96 -12.71 12.94
N ILE A 103 0.17 -12.49 13.59
CA ILE A 103 1.22 -11.63 13.04
C ILE A 103 1.99 -12.40 11.96
N ILE A 104 2.13 -11.80 10.79
CA ILE A 104 3.02 -12.23 9.71
C ILE A 104 4.06 -11.15 9.53
N ASN A 105 5.34 -11.51 9.70
CA ASN A 105 6.47 -10.62 9.54
C ASN A 105 7.56 -11.26 8.66
N GLY A 106 8.42 -10.40 8.14
CA GLY A 106 9.57 -10.78 7.34
C GLY A 106 10.86 -10.29 7.99
N ASN A 107 11.95 -10.37 7.25
CA ASN A 107 13.28 -10.08 7.78
C ASN A 107 13.82 -8.70 7.38
N LEU A 108 13.04 -7.88 6.67
CA LEU A 108 13.51 -6.56 6.23
C LEU A 108 13.56 -5.58 7.40
N ASN A 109 14.74 -5.02 7.63
CA ASN A 109 15.02 -4.07 8.68
C ASN A 109 14.70 -2.64 8.22
N THR A 110 13.74 -2.00 8.87
CA THR A 110 13.30 -0.64 8.54
C THR A 110 14.38 0.43 8.76
N ASN A 111 15.46 0.11 9.49
CA ASN A 111 16.61 1.00 9.69
C ASN A 111 17.72 0.81 8.64
N SER A 112 17.70 -0.28 7.86
CA SER A 112 18.66 -0.55 6.78
C SER A 112 18.31 0.28 5.54
N VAL A 113 19.26 1.05 5.02
CA VAL A 113 19.07 1.81 3.77
C VAL A 113 18.84 0.86 2.59
N VAL A 114 19.56 -0.27 2.57
CA VAL A 114 19.47 -1.27 1.51
C VAL A 114 18.08 -1.90 1.48
N ASP A 115 17.54 -2.26 2.64
CA ASP A 115 16.23 -2.92 2.74
C ASP A 115 15.11 -1.96 2.34
N ASN A 116 15.22 -0.69 2.72
CA ASN A 116 14.29 0.36 2.27
C ASN A 116 14.38 0.57 0.75
N ALA A 117 15.58 0.55 0.17
CA ALA A 117 15.78 0.67 -1.28
C ALA A 117 15.17 -0.53 -2.04
N MET A 118 15.34 -1.75 -1.52
CA MET A 118 14.69 -2.95 -2.08
C MET A 118 13.17 -2.83 -2.09
N ILE A 119 12.58 -2.35 -0.99
CA ILE A 119 11.12 -2.15 -0.90
C ILE A 119 10.64 -1.11 -1.93
N ILE A 120 11.34 0.02 -2.07
CA ILE A 120 11.02 1.03 -3.10
C ILE A 120 11.13 0.43 -4.50
N MET A 121 12.14 -0.38 -4.79
CA MET A 121 12.28 -1.06 -6.08
C MET A 121 11.13 -2.02 -6.33
N ILE A 122 10.76 -2.88 -5.37
CA ILE A 122 9.61 -3.77 -5.48
C ILE A 122 8.34 -2.95 -5.76
N HIS A 123 8.15 -1.82 -5.08
CA HIS A 123 7.03 -0.91 -5.31
C HIS A 123 7.01 -0.27 -6.69
N THR A 124 8.18 0.06 -7.22
CA THR A 124 8.27 0.70 -8.53
C THR A 124 8.10 -0.32 -9.65
N LEU A 125 8.59 -1.55 -9.48
CA LEU A 125 8.61 -2.57 -10.53
C LEU A 125 7.35 -3.44 -10.59
N LEU A 126 6.69 -3.74 -9.46
CA LEU A 126 5.51 -4.61 -9.46
C LEU A 126 4.34 -4.01 -10.28
N PRO A 127 4.00 -2.72 -10.15
CA PRO A 127 2.97 -2.10 -10.99
C PRO A 127 3.35 -2.09 -12.48
N VAL A 128 4.63 -2.05 -12.81
CA VAL A 128 5.15 -2.03 -14.19
C VAL A 128 4.90 -3.34 -14.90
N SER A 129 5.06 -4.46 -14.19
CA SER A 129 4.69 -5.76 -14.76
C SER A 129 3.20 -5.86 -15.09
N PHE A 130 2.34 -5.14 -14.37
CA PHE A 130 0.90 -5.12 -14.65
C PHE A 130 0.51 -4.10 -15.73
N THR A 131 1.12 -2.92 -15.79
CA THR A 131 0.81 -1.91 -16.83
C THR A 131 1.46 -2.22 -18.18
N GLY A 132 2.60 -2.91 -18.19
CA GLY A 132 3.23 -3.43 -19.42
C GLY A 132 2.43 -4.54 -20.10
N LEU A 133 1.49 -5.18 -19.40
CA LEU A 133 0.53 -6.14 -19.96
C LEU A 133 -0.66 -5.49 -20.67
N PHE A 134 -0.85 -4.17 -20.52
CA PHE A 134 -1.95 -3.40 -21.14
C PHE A 134 -1.47 -2.40 -22.21
N ARG A 135 -0.26 -2.60 -22.74
CA ARG A 135 0.22 -1.93 -23.96
C ARG A 135 0.07 -2.84 -25.17
#